data_AF-A0AA51RR16-F1
#
_entry.id   AF-A0AA51RR16-F1
#
_cell.length_a   1.000
_cell.length_b   1.000
_cell.length_c   1.000
_cell.angle_alpha   90.00
_cell.angle_beta   90.00
_cell.angle_gamma   90.00
#
_symmetry.space_group_name_H-M   'P 1'
#
loop_
_entity.id
_entity.type
_entity.pdbx_description
1 polymer ?
#
loop_
_entity_poly.entity_id
_entity_poly.type
_entity_poly.pdbx_seq_one_letter_code
_entity_poly.pdbx_strand_id
1 'polypeptide(L)' 'MKLQFRRPPLLALICYVAGFVLIIPTFCHQYFNLAWISATLNLQLFIAGALIVAVGSLLNWTIPLLQKR' A
#
# COMPACT_ATOMS: atom_id res chain seq x y z
N MET A 1 -11.66 -23.73 10.43
CA MET A 1 -11.44 -22.94 9.19
C MET A 1 -9.93 -22.85 8.97
N LYS A 2 -9.34 -23.63 8.05
CA LYS A 2 -7.87 -23.55 7.78
C LYS A 2 -7.60 -22.25 7.04
N LEU A 3 -7.02 -21.26 7.73
CA LEU A 3 -6.42 -20.08 7.10
C LEU A 3 -5.18 -20.54 6.32
N GLN A 4 -5.40 -21.06 5.11
CA GLN A 4 -4.30 -21.25 4.17
C GLN A 4 -3.86 -19.85 3.72
N PHE A 5 -2.71 -19.39 4.21
CA PHE A 5 -2.02 -18.20 3.69
C PHE A 5 -1.66 -18.44 2.22
N ARG A 6 -2.63 -18.24 1.32
CA ARG A 6 -2.40 -18.26 -0.12
C ARG A 6 -1.52 -17.06 -0.45
N ARG A 7 -0.51 -17.28 -1.31
CA ARG A 7 0.30 -16.19 -1.83
C ARG A 7 -0.62 -15.13 -2.44
N PRO A 8 -0.41 -13.84 -2.11
CA PRO A 8 -1.23 -12.78 -2.68
C PRO A 8 -1.13 -12.80 -4.20
N PRO A 9 -2.21 -12.47 -4.93
CA PRO A 9 -2.16 -12.32 -6.37
C PRO A 9 -1.12 -11.25 -6.73
N LEU A 10 -0.43 -11.45 -7.85
CA LEU A 10 0.71 -10.61 -8.26
C LEU A 10 0.33 -9.12 -8.36
N LEU A 11 -0.91 -8.83 -8.77
CA LEU A 11 -1.44 -7.46 -8.83
C LEU A 11 -1.54 -6.80 -7.44
N ALA A 12 -2.00 -7.54 -6.42
CA ALA A 12 -2.04 -7.03 -5.05
C ALA A 12 -0.64 -6.77 -4.50
N LEU A 13 0.32 -7.64 -4.83
CA LEU A 13 1.72 -7.47 -4.44
C LEU A 13 2.32 -6.19 -5.04
N ILE A 14 2.08 -5.93 -6.33
CA ILE A 14 2.53 -4.69 -6.99
C ILE A 14 1.94 -3.46 -6.28
N CYS A 15 0.65 -3.47 -5.96
CA CYS A 15 0.01 -2.38 -5.21
C CYS A 15 0.69 -2.17 -3.85
N TYR A 16 0.97 -3.23 -3.10
CA TYR A 16 1.68 -3.10 -1.82
C TYR A 16 3.05 -2.47 -1.99
N VAL A 17 3.87 -2.97 -2.93
CA VAL A 17 5.21 -2.43 -3.17
C VAL A 17 5.13 -0.94 -3.55
N ALA A 18 4.27 -0.58 -4.51
CA ALA A 18 4.10 0.80 -4.93
C ALA A 18 3.63 1.72 -3.79
N GLY A 19 2.67 1.27 -2.98
CA GLY A 19 2.18 2.02 -1.83
C GLY A 19 3.24 2.21 -0.75
N PHE A 20 4.01 1.17 -0.43
CA PHE A 20 5.09 1.27 0.56
C PHE A 20 6.24 2.16 0.07
N VAL A 21 6.57 2.14 -1.22
CA VAL A 21 7.57 3.05 -1.80
C VAL A 21 7.16 4.52 -1.64
N LEU A 22 5.87 4.84 -1.57
CA LEU A 22 5.40 6.20 -1.31
C LEU A 22 5.33 6.52 0.19
N ILE A 23 4.95 5.56 1.04
CA ILE A 23 4.77 5.78 2.48
C ILE A 23 6.11 5.81 3.25
N ILE A 24 7.09 4.98 2.87
CA ILE A 24 8.37 4.91 3.61
C ILE A 24 9.13 6.25 3.57
N PRO A 25 9.29 6.91 2.40
CA PRO A 25 9.95 8.20 2.34
C PRO A 25 9.21 9.28 3.13
N THR A 26 7.88 9.25 3.17
CA THR A 26 7.09 10.26 3.92
C THR A 26 7.23 10.08 5.42
N PHE A 27 7.32 8.83 5.90
CA PHE A 27 7.69 8.54 7.29
C PHE A 27 9.12 8.95 7.61
N CYS A 28 10.10 8.62 6.76
CA CYS A 28 11.48 9.04 6.97
C CYS A 28 11.59 10.57 6.99
N HIS A 29 10.94 11.25 6.05
CA HIS A 29 10.88 12.71 5.97
C HIS A 29 10.35 13.33 7.25
N GLN A 30 9.25 12.78 7.78
CA GLN A 30 8.62 13.25 9.02
C GLN A 30 9.44 12.89 10.28
N TYR A 31 10.07 11.71 10.31
CA TYR A 31 10.89 11.26 11.44
C TYR A 31 12.18 12.08 11.59
N PHE A 32 12.85 12.39 10.48
CA PHE A 32 14.07 13.20 10.48
C PHE A 32 13.80 14.71 10.45
N ASN A 33 12.53 15.13 10.42
CA ASN A 33 12.10 16.53 10.29
C ASN A 33 12.83 17.26 9.14
N LEU A 34 12.93 16.58 8.00
CA LEU A 34 13.65 17.10 6.84
C LEU A 34 12.82 18.24 6.21
N ALA A 35 13.42 19.40 5.93
CA ALA A 35 12.70 20.51 5.30
C ALA A 35 12.57 20.38 3.77
N TRP A 36 12.88 19.22 3.19
CA TRP A 36 12.98 19.02 1.73
C TRP A 36 11.63 19.09 0.99
N ILE A 37 10.53 18.79 1.68
CA ILE A 37 9.18 18.71 1.11
C ILE A 37 8.23 19.41 2.08
N SER A 38 7.24 20.14 1.56
CA SER A 38 6.23 20.79 2.40
C SER A 38 5.37 19.75 3.12
N ALA A 39 4.93 20.06 4.34
CA ALA A 39 4.08 19.16 5.14
C ALA A 39 2.82 18.73 4.37
N THR A 40 2.24 19.62 3.56
CA THR A 40 1.08 19.34 2.72
C THR A 40 1.37 18.31 1.64
N LEU A 41 2.51 18.42 0.94
CA LEU A 41 2.88 17.46 -0.09
C LEU A 41 3.24 16.09 0.53
N ASN A 42 3.89 16.08 1.70
CA ASN A 42 4.17 14.86 2.45
C ASN A 42 2.87 14.11 2.82
N LEU A 43 1.86 14.85 3.29
CA LEU A 43 0.54 14.30 3.62
C LEU A 43 -0.16 13.73 2.37
N GLN A 44 -0.11 14.42 1.24
CA GLN A 44 -0.70 13.94 -0.01
C GLN A 44 -0.05 12.64 -0.50
N LEU A 45 1.29 12.55 -0.44
CA LEU A 45 2.04 11.35 -0.81
C LEU A 45 1.70 10.17 0.12
N PHE A 46 1.58 10.43 1.42
CA PHE A 46 1.15 9.43 2.39
C PHE A 46 -0.26 8.91 2.08
N ILE A 47 -1.23 9.79 1.84
CA ILE A 47 -2.60 9.42 1.48
C ILE A 47 -2.63 8.61 0.19
N ALA A 48 -1.90 9.05 -0.84
CA ALA A 48 -1.82 8.34 -2.11
C ALA A 48 -1.25 6.92 -1.92
N GLY A 49 -0.15 6.78 -1.18
CA GLY A 49 0.42 5.48 -0.86
C GLY A 49 -0.54 4.59 -0.08
N ALA A 50 -1.24 5.14 0.92
CA ALA A 50 -2.21 4.40 1.73
C ALA A 50 -3.40 3.90 0.89
N LEU A 51 -3.90 4.71 -0.05
CA LEU A 51 -4.96 4.30 -0.97
C LEU A 51 -4.51 3.16 -1.88
N ILE A 52 -3.27 3.18 -2.38
CA ILE A 52 -2.74 2.10 -3.21
C ILE A 52 -2.63 0.80 -2.41
N VAL A 53 -2.16 0.84 -1.14
CA VAL A 53 -2.13 -0.33 -0.26
C VAL A 53 -3.54 -0.86 0.01
N ALA A 54 -4.53 0.02 0.21
CA ALA A 54 -5.93 -0.36 0.40
C ALA A 54 -6.50 -1.07 -0.85
N VAL A 55 -6.20 -0.57 -2.05
CA VAL A 55 -6.55 -1.24 -3.31
C VAL A 55 -5.87 -2.61 -3.42
N GLY A 56 -4.59 -2.72 -3.08
CA GLY A 56 -3.89 -4.01 -3.02
C GLY A 56 -4.57 -5.00 -2.07
N SER A 57 -5.03 -4.51 -0.92
CA SER A 57 -5.74 -5.29 0.10
C SER A 57 -7.09 -5.78 -0.41
N LEU A 58 -7.84 -4.91 -1.09
CA LEU A 58 -9.08 -5.27 -1.75
C LEU A 58 -8.86 -6.33 -2.83
N LEU A 59 -7.89 -6.14 -3.72
CA LEU A 59 -7.55 -7.10 -4.78
C LEU A 59 -7.12 -8.46 -4.22
N ASN A 60 -6.39 -8.47 -3.11
CA ASN A 60 -5.98 -9.68 -2.43
C ASN A 60 -7.19 -10.51 -1.92
N TRP A 61 -8.29 -9.84 -1.56
CA TRP A 61 -9.52 -10.48 -1.12
C TRP A 61 -10.46 -10.81 -2.28
N THR A 62 -10.63 -9.91 -3.25
CA THR A 62 -11.64 -10.04 -4.31
C THR A 62 -11.22 -11.01 -5.42
N ILE A 63 -9.94 -11.03 -5.83
CA ILE A 63 -9.47 -11.91 -6.91
C ILE A 63 -9.69 -13.39 -6.56
N PRO A 64 -9.32 -13.90 -5.37
CA PRO A 64 -9.57 -15.30 -5.01
C PRO A 64 -11.06 -15.64 -4.88
N LEU A 65 -11.92 -14.67 -4.55
CA LEU A 65 -13.37 -14.87 -4.48
C LEU A 65 -13.98 -15.03 -5.88
N LEU A 66 -13.51 -14.23 -6.85
CA LEU A 66 -13.96 -14.31 -8.23
C LEU A 66 -13.49 -15.60 -8.93
N GLN A 67 -12.29 -16.10 -8.61
CA GLN A 67 -11.76 -17.35 -9.17
C GLN A 67 -12.44 -18.63 -8.63
N LYS A 68 -13.24 -18.53 -7.57
CA LYS A 68 -13.97 -19.68 -7.00
C LYS A 68 -15.39 -19.84 -7.56
N ARG A 69 -15.87 -18.90 -8.39
CA ARG A 69 -17.05 -19.08 -9.22
C ARG A 69 -16.64 -19.64 -10.58
#